data_AF-A0A142WZ56-F1
#
_entry.id   AF-A0A142WZ56-F1
#
_cell.length_a   1.000
_cell.length_b   1.000
_cell.length_c   1.000
_cell.angle_alpha   90.00
_cell.angle_beta   90.00
_cell.angle_gamma   90.00
#
_symmetry.space_group_name_H-M   'P 1'
#
loop_
_entity.id
_entity.type
_entity.pdbx_description
1 polymer ?
#
loop_
_entity_poly.entity_id
_entity_poly.type
_entity_poly.pdbx_seq_one_letter_code
_entity_poly.pdbx_strand_id
1 'polypeptide(L)'
;MKLKAQTHPVIGDLAPDQWGDSLMCFREIPGLAAFIPEEAKETLKGLDPPDRKLVESWPKPGKELIERCRDFDIFDALRARGVFEVQFSGTPTGSPSSEQVAAFEFFRANEAAISRNIGDALLRYYRAARAEDEDWFDESDCPAVKSVAELAKLATVDGVTFMKHACEGTSLVSITWQVAWDEEHGLSMTLLKDQVVGLGTDGEDMDFEDNGGVWNRKLMTEPERQARGKVAACASAFEDDDDEDEDFDDDDFEDEEDDEDE
;
A
#
# COMPACT_ATOMS: atom_id res chain seq x y z
N MET A 1 -4.78 -5.17 -21.82
CA MET A 1 -6.19 -5.67 -21.95
C MET A 1 -6.98 -5.02 -20.82
N LYS A 2 -8.08 -4.29 -21.08
CA LYS A 2 -8.80 -3.60 -19.98
C LYS A 2 -9.51 -4.60 -19.08
N LEU A 3 -9.23 -4.56 -17.79
CA LEU A 3 -9.94 -5.33 -16.78
C LEU A 3 -11.44 -4.98 -16.76
N LYS A 4 -12.25 -5.92 -16.28
CA LYS A 4 -13.71 -5.75 -16.12
C LYS A 4 -14.13 -6.04 -14.69
N ALA A 5 -15.21 -5.40 -14.26
CA ALA A 5 -15.83 -5.70 -12.98
C ALA A 5 -16.30 -7.16 -12.93
N GLN A 6 -16.17 -7.78 -11.76
CA GLN A 6 -16.46 -9.19 -11.55
C GLN A 6 -16.78 -9.48 -10.09
N THR A 7 -17.37 -10.64 -9.82
CA THR A 7 -17.59 -11.14 -8.45
C THR A 7 -16.69 -12.34 -8.20
N HIS A 8 -15.78 -12.23 -7.25
CA HIS A 8 -14.90 -13.31 -6.81
C HIS A 8 -15.54 -14.08 -5.64
N PRO A 9 -15.50 -15.43 -5.60
CA PRO A 9 -16.20 -16.23 -4.59
C PRO A 9 -15.75 -15.96 -3.14
N VAL A 10 -14.50 -15.54 -2.94
CA VAL A 10 -13.93 -15.28 -1.61
C VAL A 10 -13.93 -13.79 -1.27
N ILE A 11 -13.59 -12.96 -2.26
CA ILE A 11 -13.34 -11.53 -2.03
C ILE A 11 -14.66 -10.77 -2.13
N GLY A 12 -15.55 -11.14 -3.05
CA GLY A 12 -16.79 -10.44 -3.36
C GLY A 12 -16.67 -9.63 -4.64
N ASP A 13 -17.43 -8.54 -4.74
CA ASP A 13 -17.40 -7.67 -5.91
C ASP A 13 -16.07 -6.92 -6.00
N LEU A 14 -15.49 -6.98 -7.20
CA LEU A 14 -14.23 -6.36 -7.61
C LEU A 14 -14.51 -5.48 -8.82
N ALA A 15 -13.80 -4.36 -8.91
CA ALA A 15 -13.82 -3.50 -10.06
C ALA A 15 -12.40 -3.12 -10.51
N PRO A 16 -12.19 -2.82 -11.80
CA PRO A 16 -10.93 -2.25 -12.26
C PRO A 16 -10.65 -0.93 -11.52
N ASP A 17 -9.38 -0.67 -11.24
CA ASP A 17 -8.94 0.67 -10.89
C ASP A 17 -9.05 1.62 -12.10
N GLN A 18 -8.70 2.89 -11.89
CA GLN A 18 -8.83 3.94 -12.91
C GLN A 18 -7.90 3.75 -14.12
N TRP A 19 -6.78 3.03 -13.94
CA TRP A 19 -5.83 2.72 -15.02
C TRP A 19 -6.23 1.44 -15.77
N GLY A 20 -7.01 0.58 -15.11
CA GLY A 20 -7.48 -0.69 -15.65
C GLY A 20 -6.46 -1.82 -15.50
N ASP A 21 -5.48 -1.66 -14.59
CA ASP A 21 -4.33 -2.55 -14.42
C ASP A 21 -4.42 -3.40 -13.15
N SER A 22 -5.20 -2.93 -12.16
CA SER A 22 -5.51 -3.67 -10.94
C SER A 22 -7.01 -3.85 -10.73
N LEU A 23 -7.36 -4.81 -9.86
CA LEU A 23 -8.71 -4.94 -9.32
C LEU A 23 -8.75 -4.38 -7.91
N MET A 24 -9.86 -3.76 -7.53
CA MET A 24 -10.06 -3.19 -6.21
C MET A 24 -11.46 -3.45 -5.66
N CYS A 25 -11.59 -3.30 -4.35
CA CYS A 25 -12.86 -3.27 -3.63
C CYS A 25 -12.75 -2.41 -2.36
N PHE A 26 -13.89 -2.12 -1.73
CA PHE A 26 -13.93 -1.41 -0.44
C PHE A 26 -14.24 -2.35 0.71
N ARG A 27 -13.42 -2.33 1.77
CA ARG A 27 -13.61 -3.20 2.93
C ARG A 27 -13.48 -2.43 4.24
N GLU A 28 -14.33 -2.78 5.19
CA GLU A 28 -14.09 -2.41 6.58
C GLU A 28 -12.88 -3.17 7.09
N ILE A 29 -11.96 -2.47 7.74
CA ILE A 29 -10.81 -3.08 8.44
C ILE A 29 -10.76 -2.50 9.86
N PRO A 30 -11.59 -3.00 10.79
CA PRO A 30 -11.71 -2.49 12.16
C PRO A 30 -10.37 -2.28 12.89
N GLY A 31 -9.40 -3.17 12.70
CA GLY A 31 -8.08 -3.08 13.31
C GLY A 31 -7.27 -1.86 12.84
N LEU A 32 -7.51 -1.38 11.62
CA LEU A 32 -6.88 -0.17 11.07
C LEU A 32 -7.67 1.11 11.38
N ALA A 33 -8.91 0.98 11.86
CA ALA A 33 -9.74 2.13 12.22
C ALA A 33 -9.16 2.98 13.37
N ALA A 34 -8.18 2.44 14.10
CA ALA A 34 -7.43 3.20 15.10
C ALA A 34 -6.61 4.35 14.48
N PHE A 35 -6.23 4.24 13.20
CA PHE A 35 -5.46 5.22 12.42
C PHE A 35 -6.34 6.16 11.61
N ILE A 36 -7.56 6.41 12.10
CA ILE A 36 -8.47 7.40 11.52
C ILE A 36 -8.52 8.58 12.48
N PRO A 37 -8.06 9.77 12.07
CA PRO A 37 -8.17 10.97 12.89
C PRO A 37 -9.63 11.27 13.24
N GLU A 38 -9.91 11.76 14.46
CA GLU A 38 -11.28 12.05 14.88
C GLU A 38 -11.93 13.12 14.00
N GLU A 39 -11.14 14.08 13.53
CA GLU A 39 -11.52 15.13 12.59
C GLU A 39 -11.99 14.58 11.23
N ALA A 40 -11.48 13.42 10.79
CA ALA A 40 -11.93 12.79 9.54
C ALA A 40 -13.42 12.41 9.61
N LYS A 41 -13.97 12.20 10.81
CA LYS A 41 -15.42 11.91 11.00
C LYS A 41 -16.30 13.10 10.62
N GLU A 42 -15.75 14.32 10.57
CA GLU A 42 -16.46 15.51 10.13
C GLU A 42 -16.52 15.61 8.59
N THR A 43 -15.63 14.93 7.85
CA THR A 43 -15.56 14.96 6.38
C THR A 43 -16.90 14.59 5.74
N LEU A 44 -17.61 13.59 6.28
CA LEU A 44 -18.93 13.18 5.79
C LEU A 44 -19.97 14.32 5.83
N LYS A 45 -19.87 15.23 6.79
CA LYS A 45 -20.77 16.40 6.92
C LYS A 45 -20.41 17.49 5.91
N GLY A 46 -19.15 17.56 5.49
CA GLY A 46 -18.66 18.48 4.46
C GLY A 46 -19.08 18.11 3.04
N LEU A 47 -19.36 16.83 2.78
CA LEU A 47 -19.77 16.35 1.46
C LEU A 47 -21.07 16.97 0.96
N ASP A 48 -21.12 17.24 -0.35
CA ASP A 48 -22.35 17.55 -1.04
C ASP A 48 -23.38 16.41 -0.93
N PRO A 49 -24.69 16.70 -0.94
CA PRO A 49 -25.72 15.67 -0.72
C PRO A 49 -25.64 14.42 -1.63
N PRO A 50 -25.30 14.52 -2.93
CA PRO A 50 -25.13 13.33 -3.78
C PRO A 50 -23.98 12.43 -3.31
N ASP A 51 -22.85 13.03 -2.95
CA ASP A 51 -21.61 12.30 -2.60
C ASP A 51 -21.75 11.67 -1.22
N ARG A 52 -22.36 12.40 -0.28
CA ARG A 52 -22.75 11.83 1.01
C ARG A 52 -23.66 10.62 0.84
N LYS A 53 -24.68 10.71 -0.02
CA LYS A 53 -25.58 9.58 -0.29
C LYS A 53 -24.84 8.40 -0.93
N LEU A 54 -23.86 8.68 -1.77
CA LEU A 54 -23.03 7.67 -2.41
C LEU A 54 -22.18 6.91 -1.36
N VAL A 55 -21.49 7.63 -0.47
CA VAL A 55 -20.75 7.04 0.66
C VAL A 55 -21.68 6.27 1.60
N GLU A 56 -22.87 6.80 1.88
CA GLU A 56 -23.89 6.15 2.72
C GLU A 56 -24.49 4.87 2.10
N SER A 57 -24.33 4.65 0.79
CA SER A 57 -24.84 3.44 0.11
C SER A 57 -23.99 2.19 0.33
N TRP A 58 -22.76 2.34 0.82
CA TRP A 58 -21.90 1.22 1.22
C TRP A 58 -22.56 0.41 2.36
N PRO A 59 -22.52 -0.94 2.39
CA PRO A 59 -21.63 -1.88 1.67
C PRO A 59 -22.14 -2.41 0.34
N LYS A 60 -23.21 -1.83 -0.23
CA LYS A 60 -23.70 -2.22 -1.55
C LYS A 60 -23.43 -1.10 -2.55
N PRO A 61 -22.14 -0.77 -2.78
CA PRO A 61 -21.82 0.33 -3.66
C PRO A 61 -22.36 0.03 -5.06
N GLY A 62 -23.06 1.02 -5.63
CA GLY A 62 -23.28 1.01 -7.06
C GLY A 62 -21.96 1.20 -7.81
N LYS A 63 -21.99 0.97 -9.13
CA LYS A 63 -20.89 1.27 -10.05
C LYS A 63 -20.34 2.71 -9.85
N GLU A 64 -21.23 3.63 -9.52
CA GLU A 64 -20.92 5.04 -9.28
C GLU A 64 -19.92 5.26 -8.14
N LEU A 65 -19.98 4.50 -7.03
CA LEU A 65 -19.02 4.71 -5.93
C LEU A 65 -17.61 4.34 -6.39
N ILE A 66 -17.47 3.24 -7.13
CA ILE A 66 -16.19 2.81 -7.69
C ILE A 66 -15.65 3.83 -8.71
N GLU A 67 -16.51 4.34 -9.59
CA GLU A 67 -16.07 5.32 -10.61
C GLU A 67 -15.64 6.66 -10.00
N ARG A 68 -16.09 6.96 -8.78
CA ARG A 68 -15.80 8.21 -8.08
C ARG A 68 -14.98 8.03 -6.82
N CYS A 69 -14.48 6.83 -6.53
CA CYS A 69 -13.89 6.57 -5.22
C CYS A 69 -12.54 7.23 -4.99
N ARG A 70 -11.90 7.75 -6.04
CA ARG A 70 -10.67 8.55 -5.95
C ARG A 70 -10.93 10.05 -6.05
N ASP A 71 -12.18 10.46 -5.99
CA ASP A 71 -12.54 11.80 -5.54
C ASP A 71 -12.13 11.90 -4.06
N PHE A 72 -11.13 12.73 -3.77
CA PHE A 72 -10.46 12.78 -2.45
C PHE A 72 -11.48 12.90 -1.31
N ASP A 73 -12.54 13.70 -1.51
CA ASP A 73 -13.57 13.91 -0.49
C ASP A 73 -14.40 12.64 -0.21
N ILE A 74 -14.76 11.90 -1.26
CA ILE A 74 -15.48 10.62 -1.15
C ILE A 74 -14.60 9.57 -0.48
N PHE A 75 -13.33 9.52 -0.89
CA PHE A 75 -12.36 8.58 -0.34
C PHE A 75 -12.13 8.81 1.15
N ASP A 76 -11.88 10.06 1.54
CA ASP A 76 -11.68 10.47 2.93
C ASP A 76 -12.91 10.18 3.77
N ALA A 77 -14.11 10.38 3.24
CA ALA A 77 -15.35 10.04 3.92
C ALA A 77 -15.57 8.53 4.08
N LEU A 78 -15.11 7.69 3.14
CA LEU A 78 -15.08 6.23 3.32
C LEU A 78 -14.07 5.83 4.39
N ARG A 79 -12.85 6.36 4.32
CA ARG A 79 -11.79 6.11 5.31
C ARG A 79 -12.22 6.52 6.71
N ALA A 80 -12.89 7.66 6.86
CA ALA A 80 -13.49 8.13 8.11
C ALA A 80 -14.50 7.15 8.75
N ARG A 81 -15.06 6.26 7.94
CA ARG A 81 -15.97 5.18 8.37
C ARG A 81 -15.27 3.85 8.60
N GLY A 82 -13.95 3.79 8.49
CA GLY A 82 -13.17 2.55 8.56
C GLY A 82 -13.25 1.71 7.30
N VAL A 83 -13.68 2.29 6.18
CA VAL A 83 -13.77 1.62 4.88
C VAL A 83 -12.58 2.03 4.03
N PHE A 84 -11.73 1.06 3.68
CA PHE A 84 -10.49 1.28 2.95
C PHE A 84 -10.57 0.69 1.54
N GLU A 85 -9.80 1.27 0.61
CA GLU A 85 -9.52 0.64 -0.67
C GLU A 85 -8.62 -0.58 -0.45
N VAL A 86 -9.03 -1.70 -1.03
CA VAL A 86 -8.28 -2.95 -1.07
C VAL A 86 -8.01 -3.29 -2.53
N GLN A 87 -6.76 -3.19 -2.94
CA GLN A 87 -6.28 -3.42 -4.30
C GLN A 87 -5.59 -4.79 -4.43
N PHE A 88 -5.65 -5.37 -5.63
CA PHE A 88 -4.98 -6.60 -6.04
C PHE A 88 -4.18 -6.27 -7.29
N SER A 89 -2.86 -6.10 -7.14
CA SER A 89 -2.00 -5.63 -8.23
C SER A 89 -1.60 -6.77 -9.17
N GLY A 90 -1.23 -6.42 -10.41
CA GLY A 90 -0.69 -7.37 -11.38
C GLY A 90 -1.62 -8.56 -11.65
N THR A 91 -2.89 -8.30 -11.99
CA THR A 91 -3.88 -9.35 -12.32
C THR A 91 -4.06 -9.51 -13.84
N PRO A 92 -3.09 -10.04 -14.61
CA PRO A 92 -3.14 -10.06 -16.08
C PRO A 92 -4.27 -10.94 -16.64
N THR A 93 -4.65 -11.99 -15.91
CA THR A 93 -5.79 -12.87 -16.25
C THR A 93 -7.14 -12.23 -15.93
N GLY A 94 -7.10 -11.05 -15.31
CA GLY A 94 -8.27 -10.35 -14.80
C GLY A 94 -8.96 -11.06 -13.65
N SER A 95 -8.23 -11.76 -12.79
CA SER A 95 -8.69 -12.22 -11.48
C SER A 95 -7.51 -12.23 -10.50
N PRO A 96 -7.74 -12.07 -9.18
CA PRO A 96 -6.70 -12.22 -8.17
C PRO A 96 -6.09 -13.64 -8.21
N SER A 97 -4.78 -13.74 -7.97
CA SER A 97 -4.08 -15.03 -7.90
C SER A 97 -4.48 -15.84 -6.65
N SER A 98 -4.15 -17.13 -6.62
CA SER A 98 -4.35 -17.96 -5.43
C SER A 98 -3.63 -17.42 -4.20
N GLU A 99 -2.43 -16.87 -4.40
CA GLU A 99 -1.56 -16.32 -3.37
C GLU A 99 -2.14 -15.01 -2.80
N GLN A 100 -2.74 -14.17 -3.66
CA GLN A 100 -3.46 -12.96 -3.25
C GLN A 100 -4.73 -13.31 -2.47
N VAL A 101 -5.49 -14.31 -2.93
CA VAL A 101 -6.67 -14.80 -2.21
C VAL A 101 -6.28 -15.37 -0.85
N ALA A 102 -5.21 -16.17 -0.78
CA ALA A 102 -4.69 -16.70 0.48
C ALA A 102 -4.23 -15.60 1.44
N ALA A 103 -3.53 -14.58 0.94
CA ALA A 103 -3.12 -13.42 1.72
C ALA A 103 -4.33 -12.65 2.26
N PHE A 104 -5.36 -12.42 1.44
CA PHE A 104 -6.59 -11.75 1.84
C PHE A 104 -7.34 -12.51 2.93
N GLU A 105 -7.49 -13.83 2.78
CA GLU A 105 -8.13 -14.67 3.79
C GLU A 105 -7.34 -14.69 5.10
N PHE A 106 -6.02 -14.80 5.02
CA PHE A 106 -5.15 -14.74 6.19
C PHE A 106 -5.26 -13.39 6.89
N PHE A 107 -5.22 -12.28 6.14
CA PHE A 107 -5.34 -10.93 6.67
C PHE A 107 -6.65 -10.76 7.42
N ARG A 108 -7.78 -11.13 6.81
CA ARG A 108 -9.10 -11.04 7.43
C ARG A 108 -9.23 -11.92 8.68
N ALA A 109 -8.65 -13.11 8.66
CA ALA A 109 -8.70 -14.03 9.81
C ALA A 109 -7.84 -13.56 11.00
N ASN A 110 -6.80 -12.75 10.75
CA ASN A 110 -5.81 -12.34 11.75
C ASN A 110 -5.73 -10.83 11.94
N GLU A 111 -6.73 -10.09 11.44
CA GLU A 111 -6.72 -8.62 11.34
C GLU A 111 -6.27 -7.94 12.63
N ALA A 112 -6.86 -8.30 13.77
CA ALA A 112 -6.52 -7.68 15.05
C ALA A 112 -5.05 -7.91 15.48
N ALA A 113 -4.44 -9.05 15.11
CA ALA A 113 -3.03 -9.30 15.40
C ALA A 113 -2.13 -8.51 14.44
N ILE A 114 -2.48 -8.51 13.15
CA ILE A 114 -1.76 -7.78 12.10
C ILE A 114 -1.77 -6.28 12.40
N SER A 115 -2.91 -5.68 12.73
CA SER A 115 -3.01 -4.25 13.06
C SER A 115 -2.21 -3.85 14.30
N ARG A 116 -2.07 -4.74 15.29
CA ARG A 116 -1.17 -4.48 16.43
C ARG A 116 0.30 -4.48 16.00
N ASN A 117 0.71 -5.48 15.22
CA ASN A 117 2.09 -5.58 14.73
C ASN A 117 2.46 -4.37 13.86
N ILE A 118 1.54 -3.94 12.99
CA ILE A 118 1.63 -2.72 12.19
C ILE A 118 1.87 -1.50 13.08
N GLY A 119 1.01 -1.28 14.09
CA GLY A 119 1.15 -0.13 14.98
C GLY A 119 2.46 -0.13 15.76
N ASP A 120 2.88 -1.29 16.26
CA ASP A 120 4.15 -1.43 16.99
C ASP A 120 5.37 -1.23 16.09
N ALA A 121 5.31 -1.64 14.81
CA ALA A 121 6.34 -1.36 13.82
C ALA A 121 6.40 0.13 13.46
N LEU A 122 5.26 0.74 13.15
CA LEU A 122 5.17 2.16 12.81
C LEU A 122 5.68 3.05 13.94
N LEU A 123 5.38 2.72 15.21
CA LEU A 123 5.88 3.46 16.37
C LEU A 123 7.39 3.35 16.53
N ARG A 124 7.98 2.18 16.26
CA ARG A 124 9.45 2.01 16.24
C ARG A 124 10.08 2.82 15.12
N TYR A 125 9.50 2.77 13.92
CA TYR A 125 9.94 3.54 12.77
C TYR A 125 9.93 5.04 13.07
N TYR A 126 8.79 5.58 13.47
CA TYR A 126 8.63 7.01 13.75
C TYR A 126 9.67 7.53 14.77
N ARG A 127 9.91 6.78 15.85
CA ARG A 127 10.89 7.16 16.87
C ARG A 127 12.32 7.14 16.36
N ALA A 128 12.65 6.18 15.50
CA ALA A 128 13.95 6.10 14.89
C ALA A 128 14.15 7.24 13.88
N ALA A 129 13.17 7.46 13.00
CA ALA A 129 13.20 8.53 12.00
C ALA A 129 13.37 9.90 12.66
N ARG A 130 12.58 10.18 13.71
CA ARG A 130 12.72 11.43 14.49
C ARG A 130 14.11 11.60 15.10
N ALA A 131 14.74 10.51 15.55
CA ALA A 131 16.05 10.57 16.19
C ALA A 131 17.20 10.70 15.17
N GLU A 132 17.00 10.23 13.95
CA GLU A 132 17.98 10.28 12.86
C GLU A 132 17.90 11.63 12.11
N ASP A 133 16.68 12.10 11.83
CA ASP A 133 16.41 13.26 10.98
C ASP A 133 15.47 14.26 11.67
N GLU A 134 15.92 14.89 12.76
CA GLU A 134 15.10 15.82 13.57
C GLU A 134 14.48 16.96 12.74
N ASP A 135 15.16 17.40 11.68
CA ASP A 135 14.72 18.48 10.79
C ASP A 135 13.45 18.15 9.99
N TRP A 136 13.11 16.87 9.81
CA TRP A 136 11.87 16.46 9.13
C TRP A 136 10.63 16.58 10.04
N PHE A 137 10.83 16.79 11.35
CA PHE A 137 9.74 16.74 12.30
C PHE A 137 9.58 18.05 13.07
N ASP A 138 8.69 18.91 12.58
CA ASP A 138 8.26 20.08 13.35
C ASP A 138 7.59 19.61 14.65
N GLU A 139 8.01 20.12 15.81
CA GLU A 139 7.43 19.76 17.11
C GLU A 139 5.97 20.21 17.24
N SER A 140 5.51 21.23 16.50
CA SER A 140 4.10 21.63 16.54
C SER A 140 3.19 20.63 15.85
N ASP A 141 3.66 20.06 14.74
CA ASP A 141 2.84 19.28 13.82
C ASP A 141 3.09 17.77 14.01
N CYS A 142 4.33 17.42 14.31
CA CYS A 142 4.82 16.07 14.53
C CYS A 142 5.52 15.97 15.89
N PRO A 143 4.82 16.05 17.03
CA PRO A 143 5.43 15.97 18.36
C PRO A 143 5.91 14.55 18.68
N ALA A 144 6.85 14.44 19.63
CA ALA A 144 7.31 13.12 20.09
C ALA A 144 6.17 12.28 20.72
N VAL A 145 5.95 11.06 20.21
CA VAL A 145 4.86 10.17 20.67
C VAL A 145 5.34 8.96 21.51
N LYS A 146 4.51 8.60 22.49
CA LYS A 146 4.75 7.53 23.47
C LYS A 146 3.96 6.25 23.19
N SER A 147 2.91 6.31 22.39
CA SER A 147 2.02 5.17 22.13
C SER A 147 1.50 5.14 20.69
N VAL A 148 1.02 3.98 20.26
CA VAL A 148 0.35 3.81 18.95
C VAL A 148 -0.88 4.72 18.85
N ALA A 149 -1.62 4.93 19.95
CA ALA A 149 -2.79 5.81 19.96
C ALA A 149 -2.45 7.30 19.75
N GLU A 150 -1.24 7.73 20.14
CA GLU A 150 -0.75 9.08 19.84
C GLU A 150 -0.25 9.17 18.41
N LEU A 151 0.49 8.15 17.94
CA LEU A 151 0.98 8.04 16.57
C LEU A 151 -0.14 8.02 15.53
N ALA A 152 -1.26 7.39 15.85
CA ALA A 152 -2.42 7.28 14.98
C ALA A 152 -3.05 8.64 14.60
N LYS A 153 -2.67 9.73 15.27
CA LYS A 153 -3.07 11.10 14.91
C LYS A 153 -2.15 11.72 13.86
N LEU A 154 -0.99 11.12 13.62
CA LEU A 154 0.04 11.60 12.70
C LEU A 154 0.18 10.72 11.46
N ALA A 155 -0.48 9.56 11.44
CA ALA A 155 -0.41 8.60 10.37
C ALA A 155 -1.81 8.05 10.09
N THR A 156 -2.31 8.33 8.88
CA THR A 156 -3.61 7.87 8.40
C THR A 156 -3.39 6.79 7.35
N VAL A 157 -4.09 5.65 7.48
CA VAL A 157 -4.03 4.60 6.44
C VAL A 157 -4.65 5.14 5.17
N ASP A 158 -3.95 4.97 4.06
CA ASP A 158 -4.41 5.34 2.72
C ASP A 158 -5.06 4.13 2.05
N GLY A 159 -4.34 3.04 1.84
CA GLY A 159 -4.88 1.83 1.21
C GLY A 159 -4.16 0.54 1.61
N VAL A 160 -4.72 -0.58 1.15
CA VAL A 160 -4.13 -1.91 1.31
C VAL A 160 -4.02 -2.58 -0.06
N THR A 161 -2.83 -3.01 -0.45
CA THR A 161 -2.56 -3.65 -1.73
C THR A 161 -2.01 -5.06 -1.54
N PHE A 162 -2.71 -6.06 -2.08
CA PHE A 162 -2.23 -7.42 -2.20
C PHE A 162 -1.37 -7.54 -3.46
N MET A 163 -0.06 -7.63 -3.27
CA MET A 163 0.92 -7.50 -4.33
C MET A 163 0.96 -8.75 -5.25
N LYS A 164 1.43 -8.57 -6.49
CA LYS A 164 1.74 -9.68 -7.41
C LYS A 164 2.83 -10.61 -6.85
N HIS A 165 3.79 -10.05 -6.10
CA HIS A 165 4.88 -10.81 -5.49
C HIS A 165 4.36 -11.69 -4.35
N ALA A 166 4.80 -12.95 -4.35
CA ALA A 166 4.40 -13.94 -3.37
C ALA A 166 5.61 -14.67 -2.78
N CYS A 167 5.50 -15.06 -1.52
CA CYS A 167 6.51 -15.87 -0.83
C CYS A 167 5.80 -16.83 0.12
N GLU A 168 6.28 -18.07 0.20
CA GLU A 168 5.62 -19.15 0.98
C GLU A 168 4.13 -19.37 0.61
N GLY A 169 3.78 -19.24 -0.67
CA GLY A 169 2.42 -19.47 -1.18
C GLY A 169 1.40 -18.40 -0.76
N THR A 170 1.85 -17.21 -0.41
CA THR A 170 0.98 -16.08 -0.08
C THR A 170 1.56 -14.78 -0.63
N SER A 171 0.71 -13.90 -1.13
CA SER A 171 1.15 -12.57 -1.58
C SER A 171 1.64 -11.72 -0.43
N LEU A 172 2.57 -10.85 -0.74
CA LEU A 172 2.92 -9.74 0.15
C LEU A 172 1.77 -8.73 0.19
N VAL A 173 1.65 -8.05 1.31
CA VAL A 173 0.65 -7.02 1.53
C VAL A 173 1.37 -5.69 1.74
N SER A 174 1.07 -4.71 0.91
CA SER A 174 1.52 -3.33 1.05
C SER A 174 0.41 -2.50 1.71
N ILE A 175 0.76 -1.66 2.67
CA ILE A 175 -0.15 -0.72 3.31
C ILE A 175 0.46 0.67 3.18
N THR A 176 -0.24 1.56 2.51
CA THR A 176 0.18 2.95 2.31
C THR A 176 -0.40 3.84 3.40
N TRP A 177 0.34 4.89 3.74
CA TRP A 177 0.07 5.81 4.83
C TRP A 177 0.28 7.24 4.34
N GLN A 178 -0.64 8.11 4.72
CA GLN A 178 -0.43 9.55 4.72
C GLN A 178 0.12 9.92 6.10
N VAL A 179 1.33 10.47 6.14
CA VAL A 179 2.04 10.78 7.38
C VAL A 179 2.36 12.26 7.46
N ALA A 180 2.20 12.86 8.65
CA ALA A 180 2.37 14.29 8.85
C ALA A 180 3.83 14.78 8.73
N TRP A 181 4.80 13.87 8.84
CA TRP A 181 6.24 14.22 8.78
C TRP A 181 6.85 14.05 7.39
N ASP A 182 6.10 13.52 6.43
CA ASP A 182 6.54 13.33 5.04
C ASP A 182 5.31 13.38 4.12
N GLU A 183 4.78 14.59 3.97
CA GLU A 183 3.58 14.83 3.15
C GLU A 183 3.85 14.68 1.65
N GLU A 184 5.12 14.73 1.23
CA GLU A 184 5.51 14.64 -0.19
C GLU A 184 5.50 13.19 -0.68
N HIS A 185 6.07 12.27 0.09
CA HIS A 185 6.26 10.89 -0.34
C HIS A 185 5.33 9.89 0.34
N GLY A 186 4.75 10.26 1.49
CA GLY A 186 3.98 9.35 2.32
C GLY A 186 4.86 8.23 2.89
N LEU A 187 4.23 7.13 3.29
CA LEU A 187 4.95 5.97 3.80
C LEU A 187 4.24 4.70 3.35
N SER A 188 5.02 3.67 3.05
CA SER A 188 4.53 2.33 2.77
C SER A 188 5.10 1.33 3.77
N MET A 189 4.32 0.29 4.05
CA MET A 189 4.68 -0.83 4.88
C MET A 189 4.36 -2.14 4.16
N THR A 190 5.35 -3.00 4.02
CA THR A 190 5.16 -4.33 3.43
C THR A 190 5.15 -5.42 4.49
N LEU A 191 4.22 -6.36 4.34
CA LEU A 191 4.04 -7.50 5.22
C LEU A 191 4.16 -8.82 4.47
N LEU A 192 4.76 -9.80 5.13
CA LEU A 192 4.55 -11.23 4.85
C LEU A 192 3.70 -11.79 5.97
N LYS A 193 2.44 -12.14 5.67
CA LYS A 193 1.44 -12.59 6.67
C LYS A 193 1.22 -11.51 7.74
N ASP A 194 1.67 -11.74 8.97
CA ASP A 194 1.56 -10.83 10.11
C ASP A 194 2.87 -10.13 10.48
N GLN A 195 3.95 -10.35 9.71
CA GLN A 195 5.26 -9.80 9.99
C GLN A 195 5.59 -8.66 9.03
N VAL A 196 6.05 -7.54 9.58
CA VAL A 196 6.52 -6.39 8.81
C VAL A 196 7.90 -6.66 8.26
N VAL A 197 8.04 -6.66 6.93
CA VAL A 197 9.29 -6.96 6.22
C VAL A 197 9.94 -5.71 5.63
N GLY A 198 9.19 -4.63 5.41
CA GLY A 198 9.68 -3.35 4.88
C GLY A 198 8.86 -2.17 5.39
N LEU A 199 9.52 -1.02 5.51
CA LEU A 199 8.91 0.30 5.71
C LEU A 199 9.78 1.33 4.98
N GLY A 200 9.17 2.20 4.17
CA GLY A 200 9.87 3.21 3.38
C GLY A 200 8.91 4.01 2.50
N THR A 201 9.44 4.93 1.70
CA THR A 201 8.67 5.80 0.81
C THR A 201 8.19 5.09 -0.46
N ASP A 202 8.91 4.04 -0.90
CA ASP A 202 8.62 3.34 -2.15
C ASP A 202 7.80 2.07 -1.88
N GLY A 203 6.49 2.17 -2.07
CA GLY A 203 5.54 1.12 -1.68
C GLY A 203 5.45 -0.10 -2.59
N GLU A 204 6.12 -0.07 -3.74
CA GLU A 204 6.11 -1.13 -4.75
C GLU A 204 7.51 -1.64 -5.12
N ASP A 205 8.52 -0.77 -5.10
CA ASP A 205 9.91 -1.12 -5.37
C ASP A 205 10.57 -1.66 -4.11
N MET A 206 10.50 -2.98 -3.97
CA MET A 206 11.10 -3.69 -2.86
C MET A 206 12.58 -3.96 -3.11
N ASP A 207 13.39 -2.92 -3.22
CA ASP A 207 14.83 -3.08 -3.15
C ASP A 207 15.22 -3.45 -1.71
N PHE A 208 15.24 -4.75 -1.42
CA PHE A 208 15.62 -5.27 -0.12
C PHE A 208 17.11 -5.16 0.17
N GLU A 209 17.92 -4.93 -0.87
CA GLU A 209 19.37 -4.85 -0.78
C GLU A 209 19.82 -3.45 -0.35
N ASP A 210 19.19 -2.40 -0.90
CA ASP A 210 19.57 -1.00 -0.67
C ASP A 210 18.64 -0.23 0.29
N ASN A 211 18.15 -0.87 1.36
CA ASN A 211 17.41 -0.17 2.41
C ASN A 211 18.33 0.75 3.25
N GLY A 212 18.92 1.76 2.61
CA GLY A 212 19.57 2.92 3.22
C GLY A 212 18.61 3.86 3.97
N GLY A 213 17.34 3.47 4.12
CA GLY A 213 16.35 4.19 4.92
C GLY A 213 16.42 3.86 6.41
N VAL A 214 15.69 4.66 7.20
CA VAL A 214 15.54 4.55 8.65
C VAL A 214 15.18 3.11 9.09
N TRP A 215 14.37 2.39 8.31
CA TRP A 215 13.91 1.04 8.63
C TRP A 215 14.97 -0.04 8.37
N ASN A 216 15.90 -0.19 9.31
CA ASN A 216 16.96 -1.19 9.24
C ASN A 216 16.73 -2.41 10.15
N ARG A 217 17.55 -3.46 9.95
CA ARG A 217 17.50 -4.73 10.71
C ARG A 217 17.57 -4.57 12.24
N LYS A 218 18.12 -3.47 12.76
CA LYS A 218 18.21 -3.21 14.21
C LYS A 218 16.88 -2.77 14.80
N LEU A 219 16.03 -2.12 14.02
CA LEU A 219 14.69 -1.73 14.45
C LEU A 219 13.73 -2.92 14.46
N MET A 220 13.95 -3.91 13.60
CA MET A 220 13.14 -5.11 13.48
C MET A 220 13.18 -6.01 14.73
N THR A 221 12.07 -6.68 14.99
CA THR A 221 12.02 -7.83 15.90
C THR A 221 12.65 -9.05 15.24
N GLU A 222 12.89 -10.10 16.02
CA GLU A 222 13.44 -11.34 15.47
C GLU A 222 12.50 -12.02 14.45
N PRO A 223 11.17 -12.14 14.71
CA PRO A 223 10.22 -12.63 13.70
C PRO A 223 10.21 -11.82 12.40
N GLU A 224 10.29 -10.50 12.48
CA GLU A 224 10.34 -9.62 11.30
C GLU A 224 11.60 -9.83 10.47
N ARG A 225 12.77 -9.94 11.13
CA ARG A 225 14.03 -10.26 10.44
C ARG A 225 13.98 -11.60 9.72
N GLN A 226 13.38 -12.62 10.34
CA GLN A 226 13.21 -13.93 9.74
C GLN A 226 12.26 -13.88 8.54
N ALA A 227 11.14 -13.16 8.66
CA ALA A 227 10.20 -12.95 7.56
C ALA A 227 10.87 -12.21 6.39
N ARG A 228 11.60 -11.11 6.65
CA ARG A 228 12.36 -10.41 5.61
C ARG A 228 13.39 -11.30 4.93
N GLY A 229 14.10 -12.14 5.69
CA GLY A 229 15.06 -13.09 5.13
C GLY A 229 14.42 -14.10 4.16
N LYS A 230 13.18 -14.52 4.43
CA LYS A 230 12.40 -15.36 3.50
C LYS A 230 12.02 -14.60 2.25
N VAL A 231 11.55 -13.36 2.38
CA VAL A 231 11.18 -12.55 1.22
C VAL A 231 12.39 -12.27 0.34
N ALA A 232 13.55 -11.93 0.91
CA ALA A 232 14.77 -11.74 0.14
C ALA A 232 15.19 -13.02 -0.62
N ALA A 233 15.08 -14.19 0.02
CA ALA A 233 15.36 -15.47 -0.65
C ALA A 233 14.33 -15.85 -1.73
N CYS A 234 13.09 -15.35 -1.62
CA CYS A 234 12.07 -15.46 -2.66
C CYS A 234 12.34 -14.45 -3.79
N ALA A 235 12.81 -13.25 -3.48
CA ALA A 235 13.02 -12.14 -4.41
C ALA A 235 14.13 -12.43 -5.42
N SER A 236 15.25 -12.98 -4.95
CA SER A 236 16.36 -13.39 -5.82
C SER A 236 15.98 -14.47 -6.84
N ALA A 237 14.81 -15.11 -6.70
CA ALA A 237 14.30 -16.07 -7.68
C ALA A 237 13.44 -15.42 -8.79
N PHE A 238 13.12 -14.13 -8.68
CA PHE A 238 12.36 -13.39 -9.70
C PHE A 238 13.27 -12.64 -10.67
N GLU A 239 14.43 -12.17 -10.22
CA GLU A 239 15.37 -11.40 -11.04
C GLU A 239 16.09 -12.26 -12.10
N ASP A 240 16.20 -13.57 -11.88
CA ASP A 240 16.85 -14.49 -12.84
C ASP A 240 16.02 -14.74 -14.13
N ASP A 241 14.73 -14.36 -14.19
CA ASP A 241 13.84 -14.68 -15.33
C ASP A 241 13.68 -13.52 -16.35
N ASP A 242 14.04 -12.28 -16.02
CA ASP A 242 13.83 -11.10 -16.89
C ASP A 242 15.10 -10.69 -17.69
N ASP A 243 16.26 -11.32 -17.45
CA ASP A 243 17.54 -10.98 -18.11
C ASP A 243 17.82 -11.80 -19.40
N GLU A 244 16.93 -12.68 -19.86
CA GLU A 244 17.23 -13.58 -21.00
C GLU A 244 16.81 -13.09 -22.40
N ASP A 245 16.16 -11.94 -22.61
CA ASP A 245 15.54 -11.63 -23.92
C ASP A 245 15.71 -10.19 -24.49
N GLU A 246 16.65 -9.38 -24.00
CA GLU A 246 17.05 -8.14 -24.70
C GLU A 246 18.52 -8.19 -25.16
N ASP A 247 18.84 -9.18 -26.00
CA ASP A 247 19.83 -8.98 -27.08
C ASP A 247 19.24 -7.94 -28.05
N PHE A 248 19.19 -6.68 -27.60
CA PHE A 248 18.92 -5.54 -28.46
C PHE A 248 20.18 -5.40 -29.31
N ASP A 249 20.16 -6.00 -30.51
CA ASP A 249 21.18 -5.85 -31.53
C ASP A 249 21.38 -4.34 -31.79
N ASP A 250 22.40 -3.76 -31.17
CA ASP A 250 22.83 -2.36 -31.23
C ASP A 250 23.50 -2.01 -32.59
N ASP A 251 23.17 -2.79 -33.63
CA ASP A 251 23.67 -2.64 -34.99
C ASP A 251 22.58 -1.95 -35.84
N ASP A 252 22.65 -0.62 -35.99
CA ASP A 252 22.21 0.15 -37.18
C ASP A 252 21.78 1.61 -36.88
N PHE A 253 22.55 2.36 -36.08
CA PHE A 253 22.57 3.82 -36.24
C PHE A 253 23.80 4.21 -37.07
N GLU A 254 23.66 4.09 -38.39
CA GLU A 254 24.58 4.73 -39.33
C GLU A 254 24.42 6.26 -39.20
N ASP A 255 25.50 6.92 -38.78
CA ASP A 255 25.63 8.38 -38.76
C ASP A 255 25.40 8.95 -40.18
N GLU A 256 24.25 9.59 -40.42
CA GLU A 256 24.10 10.50 -41.57
C GLU A 256 24.86 11.80 -41.25
N GLU A 257 26.08 11.91 -41.78
CA GLU A 257 26.84 13.17 -41.83
C GLU A 257 26.05 14.19 -42.70
N ASP A 258 25.49 15.22 -42.06
CA ASP A 258 24.95 16.39 -42.76
C ASP A 258 26.12 17.21 -43.34
N ASP A 259 26.27 17.14 -44.67
CA ASP A 259 27.12 18.03 -45.46
C ASP A 259 26.57 19.47 -45.40
N GLU A 260 27.27 20.37 -44.68
CA GLU A 260 27.07 21.82 -44.77
C GLU A 260 27.67 22.35 -46.09
N ASP A 261 26.81 22.65 -47.08
CA ASP A 261 27.19 23.41 -48.28
C ASP A 261 27.13 24.94 -48.05
N GLU A 262 28.20 25.61 -48.52
CA GLU A 262 28.51 27.06 -48.52
C GLU A 262 27.52 27.99 -49.25
#